data_AF-A0A211ZGS7-F1
#
_entry.id   AF-A0A211ZGS7-F1
#
_cell.length_a   1.000
_cell.length_b   1.000
_cell.length_c   1.000
_cell.angle_alpha   90.00
_cell.angle_beta   90.00
_cell.angle_gamma   90.00
#
_symmetry.space_group_name_H-M   'P 1'
#
loop_
_entity.id
_entity.type
_entity.pdbx_description
1 polymer ?
#
loop_
_entity_poly.entity_id
_entity_poly.type
_entity_poly.pdbx_seq_one_letter_code
_entity_poly.pdbx_strand_id
1 'polypeptide(L)'
;MCRFSAHHAFFFTIPRSRGMHPNDRQSDTGQSFDRFLGTEILIVIVHYGWSQALSPANVQQRVRSRPGAGGRRCVLPATDPGQARNIHFCMYVTIEAQAYGSGRRGDRADTATEPARPCLRRHGPREGKSMKQVLLGGTALVAAALIGAMPASAADQNVTSGLQLKISGFIAAQSALVLTDTQHSSFDRDYDFQSDARLIFDVKNVTDSGLEYGGRIRFDSINRRDNVEVSRVYAYVKGSFGTITFGDAPTIADDFGYVYAHDELAGDIGAGGGDFGDLLDGDFPLGGGNFYSIDPTYLGGLTNQDTRIKYTSPTLSGFSFGVDFTPVVGGATHAGNGGRNDLINDASTLYENVVTGGVNWEGDIGGGVDLRLAATAAYGNGVSTDNNPEHHDLEAYTLGGRVKSGGIAASVDWTHYSSLYLTSKSVDSVVGDVSYTWGPFLASLSYGYTWAGSNNGLVQPYTNATDLKDNHLAGANLTYTIAPGLNTYAEVTYEKQNFRVGKDFENANLLTGLNVAF
;
A
#
# COMPACT_ATOMS: atom_id res chain seq x y z
N MET A 1 20.91 32.40 43.71
CA MET A 1 20.14 31.18 44.01
C MET A 1 20.80 30.01 43.30
N CYS A 2 21.07 28.94 44.05
CA CYS A 2 21.94 27.82 43.65
C CYS A 2 21.48 27.10 42.39
N ARG A 3 22.42 26.82 41.48
CA ARG A 3 22.27 25.86 40.39
C ARG A 3 22.77 24.51 40.87
N PHE A 4 21.91 23.49 40.83
CA PHE A 4 22.32 22.10 40.76
C PHE A 4 22.08 21.61 39.33
N SER A 5 23.10 21.05 38.70
CA SER A 5 22.98 20.22 37.52
C SER A 5 23.51 18.84 37.91
N ALA A 6 22.64 17.85 37.88
CA ALA A 6 23.00 16.45 38.09
C ALA A 6 23.00 15.75 36.73
N HIS A 7 24.16 15.23 36.32
CA HIS A 7 24.27 14.29 35.23
C HIS A 7 24.16 12.87 35.80
N HIS A 8 23.10 12.14 35.47
CA HIS A 8 23.02 10.71 35.71
C HIS A 8 23.42 9.98 34.42
N ALA A 9 24.49 9.19 34.50
CA ALA A 9 24.80 8.17 33.51
C ALA A 9 24.22 6.84 34.01
N PHE A 10 23.34 6.22 33.24
CA PHE A 10 22.85 4.88 33.53
C PHE A 10 23.74 3.85 32.82
N PHE A 11 24.40 3.02 33.62
CA PHE A 11 25.08 1.82 33.12
C PHE A 11 24.14 0.62 33.31
N PHE A 12 23.72 -0.01 32.22
CA PHE A 12 23.05 -1.31 32.31
C PHE A 12 24.11 -2.41 32.20
N THR A 13 24.23 -3.22 33.25
CA THR A 13 25.00 -4.47 33.23
C THR A 13 23.99 -5.61 33.20
N ILE A 14 23.98 -6.40 32.13
CA ILE A 14 23.13 -7.60 32.05
C ILE A 14 23.84 -8.74 32.78
N PRO A 15 23.27 -9.33 33.84
CA PRO A 15 23.87 -10.49 34.48
C PRO A 15 23.67 -11.75 33.60
N ARG A 16 24.77 -12.48 33.35
CA ARG A 16 24.70 -13.86 32.83
C ARG A 16 24.12 -14.76 33.92
N SER A 17 22.96 -15.38 33.67
CA SER A 17 22.46 -16.45 34.54
C SER A 17 23.23 -17.75 34.26
N ARG A 18 23.79 -18.33 35.33
CA ARG A 18 24.29 -19.72 35.37
C ARG A 18 23.09 -20.65 35.58
N GLY A 19 23.11 -21.79 34.88
CA GLY A 19 22.01 -22.73 34.82
C GLY A 19 21.81 -23.64 36.03
N MET A 20 20.73 -24.42 35.93
CA MET A 20 20.49 -25.65 36.68
C MET A 20 20.07 -26.74 35.67
N HIS A 21 20.83 -27.82 35.63
CA HIS A 21 20.46 -29.15 35.12
C HIS A 21 20.38 -30.10 36.32
N PRO A 22 19.46 -31.09 36.34
CA PRO A 22 19.77 -32.49 35.96
C PRO A 22 18.60 -33.14 35.15
N ASN A 23 18.66 -34.23 34.37
CA ASN A 23 19.57 -35.37 34.24
C ASN A 23 19.43 -36.04 32.83
N ASP A 24 20.59 -36.42 32.29
CA ASP A 24 20.98 -37.60 31.49
C ASP A 24 20.04 -38.31 30.49
N ARG A 25 20.48 -38.32 29.22
CA ARG A 25 21.06 -39.52 28.59
C ARG A 25 22.03 -39.19 27.43
N GLN A 26 23.16 -39.90 27.48
CA GLN A 26 24.35 -39.91 26.62
C GLN A 26 24.11 -40.03 25.10
N SER A 27 24.94 -39.36 24.29
CA SER A 27 25.94 -40.02 23.42
C SER A 27 26.96 -39.02 22.83
N ASP A 28 28.20 -39.49 22.73
CA ASP A 28 29.46 -38.78 22.50
C ASP A 28 29.81 -38.47 21.02
N THR A 29 30.88 -37.66 20.89
CA THR A 29 31.77 -37.34 19.74
C THR A 29 31.38 -36.08 18.92
N GLY A 30 32.18 -35.02 18.76
CA GLY A 30 33.49 -34.62 19.29
C GLY A 30 34.11 -33.51 18.42
N GLN A 31 34.60 -32.42 19.08
CA GLN A 31 35.61 -31.41 18.64
C GLN A 31 35.20 -30.41 17.50
N SER A 32 35.52 -29.10 17.49
CA SER A 32 36.36 -28.21 18.33
C SER A 32 36.34 -26.73 17.83
N PHE A 33 36.38 -25.77 18.77
CA PHE A 33 37.06 -24.44 18.78
C PHE A 33 36.50 -23.15 18.09
N ASP A 34 36.03 -22.23 18.96
CA ASP A 34 36.23 -20.77 19.13
C ASP A 34 36.34 -19.78 17.94
N ARG A 35 35.49 -18.74 17.96
CA ARG A 35 35.87 -17.32 18.19
C ARG A 35 34.65 -16.41 18.46
N PHE A 36 34.62 -15.82 19.64
CA PHE A 36 33.77 -14.70 20.03
C PHE A 36 34.41 -13.37 19.59
N LEU A 37 33.65 -12.49 18.95
CA LEU A 37 33.91 -11.05 18.89
C LEU A 37 32.60 -10.35 19.28
N GLY A 38 32.57 -9.74 20.46
CA GLY A 38 31.51 -8.83 20.88
C GLY A 38 31.78 -7.44 20.32
N THR A 39 30.77 -6.83 19.70
CA THR A 39 30.81 -5.45 19.23
C THR A 39 30.16 -4.57 20.29
N GLU A 40 30.92 -3.62 20.86
CA GLU A 40 30.35 -2.53 21.67
C GLU A 40 29.85 -1.42 20.73
N ILE A 41 28.60 -0.99 20.91
CA ILE A 41 28.01 0.14 20.17
C ILE A 41 28.04 1.37 21.07
N LEU A 42 28.81 2.39 20.68
CA LEU A 42 28.80 3.72 21.29
C LEU A 42 27.76 4.59 20.57
N ILE A 43 26.67 4.93 21.25
CA ILE A 43 25.67 5.90 20.75
C ILE A 43 25.98 7.27 21.37
N VAL A 44 26.40 8.22 20.55
CA VAL A 44 26.56 9.63 20.93
C VAL A 44 25.31 10.39 20.48
N ILE A 45 24.48 10.84 21.43
CA ILE A 45 23.34 11.72 21.16
C ILE A 45 23.81 13.17 21.32
N VAL A 46 23.81 13.95 20.24
CA VAL A 46 24.07 15.40 20.27
C VAL A 46 22.73 16.13 20.24
N HIS A 47 22.39 16.85 21.31
CA HIS A 47 21.27 17.79 21.33
C HIS A 47 21.74 19.17 20.85
N TYR A 48 21.06 19.75 19.86
CA TYR A 48 21.18 21.17 19.53
C TYR A 48 19.93 21.92 20.02
N GLY A 49 20.10 22.64 21.12
CA GLY A 49 19.09 23.59 21.61
C GLY A 49 19.18 24.91 20.85
N TRP A 50 18.03 25.42 20.42
CA TRP A 50 17.89 26.77 19.86
C TRP A 50 18.00 27.81 20.99
N SER A 51 18.89 28.80 20.83
CA SER A 51 18.85 30.03 21.63
C SER A 51 18.82 31.24 20.70
N GLN A 52 17.85 32.12 20.93
CA GLN A 52 17.67 33.41 20.23
C GLN A 52 18.93 34.28 20.37
N ALA A 53 19.39 34.86 19.26
CA ALA A 53 20.54 35.76 19.23
C ALA A 53 20.10 37.21 19.52
N LEU A 54 20.58 37.74 20.64
CA LEU A 54 20.79 39.18 20.87
C LEU A 54 22.12 39.63 20.22
N SER A 55 22.22 40.92 19.94
CA SER A 55 23.25 41.65 19.17
C SER A 55 24.73 41.37 19.51
N PRO A 56 25.67 41.69 18.59
CA PRO A 56 27.06 41.23 18.69
C PRO A 56 27.94 42.13 19.57
N ALA A 57 28.75 41.50 20.42
CA ALA A 57 29.91 42.12 21.05
C ALA A 57 31.15 41.25 20.81
N ASN A 58 32.23 41.95 20.43
CA ASN A 58 33.54 41.43 20.06
C ASN A 58 34.17 40.50 21.11
N VAL A 59 34.58 39.30 20.70
CA VAL A 59 35.68 38.56 21.35
C VAL A 59 36.52 37.87 20.27
N GLN A 60 37.72 38.40 20.04
CA GLN A 60 38.80 37.66 19.38
C GLN A 60 39.31 36.58 20.33
N GLN A 61 39.38 35.30 19.90
CA GLN A 61 40.27 34.33 20.54
C GLN A 61 40.93 33.35 19.55
N ARG A 62 42.24 33.54 19.47
CA ARG A 62 43.38 32.69 19.07
C ARG A 62 43.11 31.28 18.50
N VAL A 63 43.58 31.15 17.25
CA VAL A 63 43.99 29.91 16.58
C VAL A 63 45.19 29.27 17.29
N ARG A 64 45.13 27.95 17.53
CA ARG A 64 46.30 27.06 17.62
C ARG A 64 46.18 25.99 16.54
N SER A 65 47.08 26.03 15.56
CA SER A 65 47.24 25.02 14.52
C SER A 65 48.22 23.92 14.95
N ARG A 66 47.96 22.69 14.51
CA ARG A 66 48.98 21.65 14.30
C ARG A 66 48.87 21.12 12.86
N PRO A 67 49.99 20.68 12.25
CA PRO A 67 50.14 20.61 10.79
C PRO A 67 50.00 19.20 10.24
N GLY A 68 49.48 19.07 9.01
CA GLY A 68 49.63 17.85 8.20
C GLY A 68 48.69 17.77 7.00
N ALA A 69 49.28 17.68 5.80
CA ALA A 69 48.71 17.28 4.50
C ALA A 69 47.90 18.30 3.66
N GLY A 70 48.56 18.79 2.60
CA GLY A 70 48.04 18.78 1.22
C GLY A 70 46.90 19.71 0.84
N GLY A 71 47.21 20.91 0.37
CA GLY A 71 46.21 21.91 -0.03
C GLY A 71 45.54 21.69 -1.39
N ARG A 72 44.32 22.23 -1.51
CA ARG A 72 43.90 23.14 -2.60
C ARG A 72 43.09 24.28 -1.97
N ARG A 73 43.59 25.52 -2.07
CA ARG A 73 42.88 26.74 -1.65
C ARG A 73 42.01 27.22 -2.82
N CYS A 74 40.69 27.22 -2.65
CA CYS A 74 39.80 28.09 -3.43
C CYS A 74 39.68 29.42 -2.68
N VAL A 75 40.17 30.50 -3.30
CA VAL A 75 39.94 31.87 -2.84
C VAL A 75 38.61 32.33 -3.42
N LEU A 76 37.61 32.57 -2.58
CA LEU A 76 36.38 33.27 -2.98
C LEU A 76 36.56 34.77 -2.74
N PRO A 77 36.09 35.65 -3.64
CA PRO A 77 36.17 37.09 -3.47
C PRO A 77 35.22 37.57 -2.37
N ALA A 78 35.62 38.63 -1.67
CA ALA A 78 34.78 39.31 -0.69
C ALA A 78 33.56 39.95 -1.37
N THR A 79 32.37 39.76 -0.81
CA THR A 79 31.13 40.40 -1.25
C THR A 79 30.46 41.17 -0.11
N ASP A 80 29.84 42.28 -0.50
CA ASP A 80 29.18 43.32 0.31
C ASP A 80 28.13 42.80 1.31
N PRO A 81 27.97 43.44 2.48
CA PRO A 81 26.92 43.12 3.43
C PRO A 81 25.61 43.81 3.04
N GLY A 82 24.81 43.18 2.17
CA GLY A 82 23.53 43.79 1.75
C GLY A 82 22.50 42.94 1.01
N GLN A 83 22.66 41.63 0.85
CA GLN A 83 21.66 40.79 0.18
C GLN A 83 21.26 39.56 0.99
N ALA A 84 19.93 39.38 1.13
CA ALA A 84 19.29 38.23 1.75
C ALA A 84 19.66 36.95 1.00
N ARG A 85 20.06 35.91 1.74
CA ARG A 85 20.48 34.63 1.16
C ARG A 85 19.29 33.68 1.07
N ASN A 86 19.03 33.18 -0.14
CA ASN A 86 18.33 31.92 -0.35
C ASN A 86 19.25 30.77 0.11
N ILE A 87 18.76 29.92 1.00
CA ILE A 87 19.46 28.73 1.46
C ILE A 87 19.22 27.62 0.44
N HIS A 88 20.25 27.28 -0.34
CA HIS A 88 20.26 26.06 -1.14
C HIS A 88 20.73 24.88 -0.27
N PHE A 89 19.87 23.89 -0.10
CA PHE A 89 20.27 22.58 0.42
C PHE A 89 20.78 21.74 -0.75
N CYS A 90 22.06 21.35 -0.72
CA CYS A 90 22.61 20.30 -1.57
C CYS A 90 22.74 19.03 -0.72
N MET A 91 21.93 18.02 -1.04
CA MET A 91 22.05 16.69 -0.46
C MET A 91 23.03 15.89 -1.33
N TYR A 92 24.14 15.43 -0.75
CA TYR A 92 25.06 14.50 -1.40
C TYR A 92 24.73 13.07 -0.95
N VAL A 93 24.23 12.26 -1.88
CA VAL A 93 24.11 10.80 -1.70
C VAL A 93 25.44 10.18 -2.14
N THR A 94 26.08 9.43 -1.25
CA THR A 94 27.27 8.64 -1.59
C THR A 94 26.82 7.19 -1.74
N ILE A 95 26.90 6.64 -2.95
CA ILE A 95 26.61 5.23 -3.24
C ILE A 95 27.96 4.49 -3.26
N GLU A 96 28.19 3.62 -2.28
CA GLU A 96 29.27 2.63 -2.34
C GLU A 96 28.78 1.41 -3.12
N ALA A 97 29.27 1.24 -4.35
CA ALA A 97 29.06 0.04 -5.14
C ALA A 97 30.19 -0.97 -4.86
N GLN A 98 29.89 -2.09 -4.21
CA GLN A 98 30.78 -3.25 -4.18
C GLN A 98 30.55 -4.10 -5.44
N ALA A 99 31.54 -4.14 -6.32
CA ALA A 99 31.56 -5.00 -7.49
C ALA A 99 32.01 -6.43 -7.11
N TYR A 100 31.13 -7.42 -7.28
CA TYR A 100 31.52 -8.83 -7.28
C TYR A 100 32.03 -9.23 -8.68
N GLY A 101 33.30 -9.60 -8.73
CA GLY A 101 34.00 -10.00 -9.95
C GLY A 101 33.58 -11.39 -10.45
N SER A 102 33.27 -11.46 -11.75
CA SER A 102 33.00 -12.66 -12.53
C SER A 102 34.27 -13.50 -12.77
N GLY A 103 34.21 -14.80 -12.53
CA GLY A 103 35.21 -15.79 -12.98
C GLY A 103 34.66 -16.68 -14.10
N ARG A 104 35.25 -16.59 -15.30
CA ARG A 104 35.05 -17.50 -16.45
C ARG A 104 36.28 -18.39 -16.64
N ARG A 105 36.04 -19.68 -16.94
CA ARG A 105 36.80 -20.65 -17.79
C ARG A 105 35.96 -21.93 -17.81
N GLY A 106 35.58 -22.62 -18.90
CA GLY A 106 35.99 -22.63 -20.30
C GLY A 106 36.52 -24.03 -20.66
N ASP A 107 35.79 -24.81 -21.50
CA ASP A 107 36.23 -25.91 -22.42
C ASP A 107 34.95 -26.54 -23.07
N ARG A 108 34.63 -26.39 -24.38
CA ARG A 108 34.99 -27.19 -25.61
C ARG A 108 34.68 -28.70 -25.53
N ALA A 109 34.12 -29.43 -26.52
CA ALA A 109 33.68 -29.21 -27.91
C ALA A 109 32.85 -30.43 -28.44
N ASP A 110 32.13 -30.22 -29.57
CA ASP A 110 31.78 -31.17 -30.67
C ASP A 110 30.78 -32.34 -30.43
N THR A 111 29.83 -32.75 -31.31
CA THR A 111 29.65 -32.70 -32.78
C THR A 111 28.26 -33.21 -33.22
N ALA A 112 27.74 -32.72 -34.38
CA ALA A 112 26.92 -33.41 -35.43
C ALA A 112 25.52 -33.98 -35.06
N THR A 113 24.45 -34.03 -35.89
CA THR A 113 24.19 -33.89 -37.34
C THR A 113 22.66 -33.84 -37.55
N GLU A 114 22.20 -33.06 -38.53
CA GLU A 114 20.82 -33.06 -39.09
C GLU A 114 20.65 -34.20 -40.14
N PRO A 115 19.42 -34.63 -40.51
CA PRO A 115 18.79 -34.04 -41.69
C PRO A 115 17.24 -33.97 -41.68
N ALA A 116 16.72 -33.34 -42.73
CA ALA A 116 15.39 -32.74 -42.85
C ALA A 116 14.31 -33.54 -43.63
N ARG A 117 13.03 -33.18 -43.35
CA ARG A 117 11.78 -33.14 -44.19
C ARG A 117 11.02 -34.47 -44.49
N PRO A 118 9.68 -34.45 -44.77
CA PRO A 118 8.88 -33.36 -45.36
C PRO A 118 7.46 -33.07 -44.79
N CYS A 119 6.98 -31.91 -45.25
CA CYS A 119 5.64 -31.29 -45.32
C CYS A 119 4.37 -32.13 -45.06
N LEU A 120 3.48 -31.60 -44.22
CA LEU A 120 2.03 -31.78 -44.33
C LEU A 120 1.28 -30.49 -43.94
N ARG A 121 0.57 -29.92 -44.92
CA ARG A 121 -0.40 -28.83 -44.79
C ARG A 121 -1.60 -29.29 -43.96
N ARG A 122 -2.08 -28.48 -43.00
CA ARG A 122 -3.52 -28.34 -42.68
C ARG A 122 -3.81 -26.98 -42.01
N HIS A 123 -4.80 -26.31 -42.61
CA HIS A 123 -5.71 -25.24 -42.16
C HIS A 123 -5.25 -24.22 -41.09
N GLY A 124 -5.20 -22.95 -41.51
CA GLY A 124 -4.83 -21.81 -40.66
C GLY A 124 -5.94 -21.29 -39.75
N PRO A 125 -5.60 -20.40 -38.79
CA PRO A 125 -6.56 -19.69 -37.97
C PRO A 125 -6.95 -18.35 -38.61
N ARG A 126 -8.24 -18.03 -38.53
CA ARG A 126 -8.82 -16.73 -38.90
C ARG A 126 -8.47 -15.67 -37.85
N GLU A 127 -7.86 -14.59 -38.33
CA GLU A 127 -7.94 -13.19 -37.87
C GLU A 127 -8.23 -12.87 -36.39
N GLY A 128 -7.16 -12.68 -35.60
CA GLY A 128 -7.16 -11.88 -34.37
C GLY A 128 -7.11 -10.37 -34.64
N LYS A 129 -7.96 -9.86 -35.54
CA LYS A 129 -7.98 -8.44 -35.95
C LYS A 129 -9.02 -7.60 -35.23
N SER A 130 -10.03 -8.22 -34.62
CA SER A 130 -11.14 -7.55 -33.94
C SER A 130 -10.78 -7.01 -32.55
N MET A 131 -9.86 -7.64 -31.81
CA MET A 131 -9.57 -7.27 -30.41
C MET A 131 -8.60 -6.09 -30.28
N LYS A 132 -7.61 -6.00 -31.19
CA LYS A 132 -6.70 -4.83 -31.26
C LYS A 132 -7.44 -3.52 -31.56
N GLN A 133 -8.57 -3.60 -32.27
CA GLN A 133 -9.40 -2.44 -32.59
C GLN A 133 -10.23 -1.96 -31.38
N VAL A 134 -10.60 -2.85 -30.46
CA VAL A 134 -11.27 -2.51 -29.20
C VAL A 134 -10.27 -1.86 -28.22
N LEU A 135 -9.05 -2.41 -28.10
CA LEU A 135 -7.97 -1.85 -27.27
C LEU A 135 -7.49 -0.47 -27.75
N LEU A 136 -7.37 -0.27 -29.06
CA LEU A 136 -7.09 1.05 -29.64
C LEU A 136 -8.27 2.03 -29.48
N GLY A 137 -9.51 1.53 -29.37
CA GLY A 137 -10.70 2.36 -29.17
C GLY A 137 -10.77 2.97 -27.77
N GLY A 138 -10.45 2.20 -26.72
CA GLY A 138 -10.46 2.69 -25.32
C GLY A 138 -9.37 3.73 -25.05
N THR A 139 -8.15 3.50 -25.54
CA THR A 139 -7.04 4.45 -25.44
C THR A 139 -7.24 5.69 -26.34
N ALA A 140 -7.86 5.54 -27.51
CA ALA A 140 -8.20 6.67 -28.37
C ALA A 140 -9.31 7.57 -27.80
N LEU A 141 -10.23 7.07 -26.98
CA LEU A 141 -11.24 7.89 -26.30
C LEU A 141 -10.62 8.78 -25.21
N VAL A 142 -9.67 8.25 -24.42
CA VAL A 142 -8.91 9.03 -23.43
C VAL A 142 -7.97 10.03 -24.11
N ALA A 143 -7.36 9.65 -25.25
CA ALA A 143 -6.56 10.57 -26.07
C ALA A 143 -7.41 11.62 -26.80
N ALA A 144 -8.64 11.31 -27.21
CA ALA A 144 -9.54 12.26 -27.88
C ALA A 144 -10.03 13.37 -26.93
N ALA A 145 -10.14 13.08 -25.62
CA ALA A 145 -10.39 14.10 -24.61
C ALA A 145 -9.24 15.13 -24.49
N LEU A 146 -8.01 14.73 -24.84
CA LEU A 146 -6.82 15.62 -24.85
C LEU A 146 -6.72 16.46 -26.13
N ILE A 147 -7.38 16.08 -27.23
CA ILE A 147 -7.29 16.79 -28.53
C ILE A 147 -8.18 18.06 -28.57
N GLY A 148 -9.07 18.24 -27.59
CA GLY A 148 -9.90 19.45 -27.45
C GLY A 148 -9.21 20.65 -26.78
N ALA A 149 -8.03 20.46 -26.18
CA ALA A 149 -7.24 21.55 -25.61
C ALA A 149 -6.29 22.10 -26.69
N MET A 150 -6.72 23.16 -27.39
CA MET A 150 -5.81 23.89 -28.29
C MET A 150 -4.57 24.36 -27.51
N PRO A 151 -3.36 24.35 -28.11
CA PRO A 151 -2.21 24.96 -27.48
C PRO A 151 -2.43 26.47 -27.45
N ALA A 152 -2.81 26.99 -26.28
CA ALA A 152 -2.58 28.40 -26.00
C ALA A 152 -1.06 28.58 -25.95
N SER A 153 -0.50 29.24 -26.96
CA SER A 153 0.87 29.72 -26.94
C SER A 153 1.01 30.68 -25.75
N ALA A 154 1.46 30.19 -24.61
CA ALA A 154 1.77 31.01 -23.45
C ALA A 154 3.07 31.75 -23.72
N ALA A 155 3.00 33.08 -23.80
CA ALA A 155 4.15 33.94 -23.66
C ALA A 155 4.81 33.68 -22.29
N ASP A 156 6.13 33.82 -22.21
CA ASP A 156 6.91 33.78 -20.97
C ASP A 156 6.46 34.90 -20.02
N GLN A 157 5.38 34.66 -19.28
CA GLN A 157 5.01 35.42 -18.11
C GLN A 157 5.36 34.57 -16.90
N ASN A 158 5.99 35.20 -15.90
CA ASN A 158 6.21 34.56 -14.61
C ASN A 158 4.84 34.19 -14.02
N VAL A 159 4.52 32.91 -14.02
CA VAL A 159 3.28 32.40 -13.41
C VAL A 159 3.33 32.70 -11.92
N THR A 160 2.47 33.60 -11.46
CA THR A 160 2.24 33.93 -10.05
C THR A 160 1.25 32.95 -9.38
N SER A 161 1.30 31.66 -9.72
CA SER A 161 0.61 30.57 -9.01
C SER A 161 1.65 29.65 -8.38
N GLY A 162 1.75 29.76 -7.04
CA GLY A 162 2.76 29.04 -6.27
C GLY A 162 2.45 27.56 -6.22
N LEU A 163 3.41 26.74 -6.64
CA LEU A 163 3.42 25.30 -6.38
C LEU A 163 3.10 25.05 -4.90
N GLN A 164 2.04 24.30 -4.64
CA GLN A 164 1.66 23.89 -3.29
C GLN A 164 2.20 22.49 -3.01
N LEU A 165 2.83 22.33 -1.86
CA LEU A 165 3.21 21.04 -1.31
C LEU A 165 2.47 20.84 0.00
N LYS A 166 1.64 19.80 0.07
CA LYS A 166 1.05 19.30 1.31
C LYS A 166 1.78 18.04 1.73
N ILE A 167 2.19 17.98 2.99
CA ILE A 167 2.69 16.77 3.63
C ILE A 167 1.61 16.30 4.59
N SER A 168 1.22 15.04 4.49
CA SER A 168 0.27 14.42 5.40
C SER A 168 0.66 12.96 5.66
N GLY A 169 0.04 12.34 6.65
CA GLY A 169 0.35 10.95 6.97
C GLY A 169 -0.20 10.51 8.32
N PHE A 170 0.31 9.37 8.79
CA PHE A 170 0.02 8.89 10.13
C PHE A 170 1.21 8.15 10.73
N ILE A 171 1.20 8.04 12.06
CA ILE A 171 2.03 7.13 12.84
C ILE A 171 1.09 6.39 13.79
N ALA A 172 1.14 5.06 13.77
CA ALA A 172 0.27 4.24 14.59
C ALA A 172 1.02 3.09 15.27
N ALA A 173 0.44 2.62 16.37
CA ALA A 173 0.88 1.43 17.07
C ALA A 173 -0.34 0.66 17.58
N GLN A 174 -0.29 -0.66 17.48
CA GLN A 174 -1.32 -1.54 17.99
C GLN A 174 -0.74 -2.77 18.69
N SER A 175 -1.54 -3.32 19.58
CA SER A 175 -1.36 -4.62 20.17
C SER A 175 -2.55 -5.49 19.82
N ALA A 176 -2.28 -6.73 19.44
CA ALA A 176 -3.29 -7.74 19.12
C ALA A 176 -3.13 -8.95 20.03
N LEU A 177 -4.25 -9.49 20.49
CA LEU A 177 -4.38 -10.83 21.04
C LEU A 177 -5.09 -11.69 20.00
N VAL A 178 -4.48 -12.80 19.63
CA VAL A 178 -4.99 -13.76 18.65
C VAL A 178 -5.46 -15.02 19.36
N LEU A 179 -6.70 -15.39 19.12
CA LEU A 179 -7.34 -16.58 19.68
C LEU A 179 -7.75 -17.50 18.54
N THR A 180 -6.90 -18.46 18.18
CA THR A 180 -7.16 -19.41 17.09
C THR A 180 -7.32 -20.85 17.59
N ASP A 181 -8.27 -21.60 17.01
CA ASP A 181 -8.46 -23.04 17.27
C ASP A 181 -7.51 -23.93 16.44
N THR A 182 -6.57 -23.34 15.70
CA THR A 182 -5.72 -24.14 14.80
C THR A 182 -4.68 -24.98 15.51
N GLN A 183 -4.40 -24.77 16.81
CA GLN A 183 -3.32 -25.45 17.55
C GLN A 183 -2.03 -25.53 16.73
N HIS A 184 -1.74 -24.48 15.95
CA HIS A 184 -0.64 -24.51 15.01
C HIS A 184 0.68 -24.39 15.79
N SER A 185 1.43 -25.49 15.85
CA SER A 185 2.61 -25.63 16.71
C SER A 185 3.79 -24.68 16.42
N SER A 186 3.68 -23.84 15.38
CA SER A 186 4.70 -22.83 15.06
C SER A 186 4.47 -21.48 15.75
N PHE A 187 3.32 -21.25 16.39
CA PHE A 187 3.10 -20.00 17.12
C PHE A 187 3.67 -20.11 18.53
N ASP A 188 4.70 -19.31 18.81
CA ASP A 188 5.31 -19.23 20.14
C ASP A 188 4.48 -18.38 21.11
N ARG A 189 3.56 -17.55 20.60
CA ARG A 189 2.74 -16.59 21.36
C ARG A 189 1.40 -16.33 20.67
N ASP A 190 0.41 -15.98 21.48
CA ASP A 190 -0.94 -15.60 21.07
C ASP A 190 -1.15 -14.08 20.98
N TYR A 191 -0.06 -13.31 20.90
CA TYR A 191 -0.15 -11.84 20.85
C TYR A 191 0.95 -11.26 19.98
N ASP A 192 0.65 -10.11 19.37
CA ASP A 192 1.59 -9.35 18.55
C ASP A 192 1.49 -7.84 18.82
N PHE A 193 2.58 -7.14 18.55
CA PHE A 193 2.67 -5.69 18.63
C PHE A 193 3.25 -5.17 17.33
N GLN A 194 2.52 -4.28 16.67
CA GLN A 194 3.00 -3.63 15.46
C GLN A 194 2.93 -2.13 15.59
N SER A 195 3.82 -1.49 14.84
CA SER A 195 3.83 -0.05 14.63
C SER A 195 4.06 0.18 13.16
N ASP A 196 3.34 1.12 12.58
CA ASP A 196 3.55 1.52 11.20
C ASP A 196 3.35 3.02 11.01
N ALA A 197 3.83 3.52 9.89
CA ALA A 197 3.62 4.90 9.50
C ALA A 197 3.50 5.04 7.99
N ARG A 198 2.76 6.07 7.59
CA ARG A 198 2.56 6.50 6.20
C ARG A 198 2.98 7.95 6.05
N LEU A 199 3.62 8.26 4.94
CA LEU A 199 3.98 9.63 4.58
C LEU A 199 3.55 9.93 3.14
N ILE A 200 2.83 11.03 2.95
CA ILE A 200 2.25 11.46 1.68
C ILE A 200 2.76 12.85 1.34
N PHE A 201 3.20 13.02 0.10
CA PHE A 201 3.54 14.30 -0.51
C PHE A 201 2.57 14.56 -1.65
N ASP A 202 1.69 15.54 -1.47
CA ASP A 202 0.77 16.02 -2.49
C ASP A 202 1.29 17.32 -3.09
N VAL A 203 1.57 17.28 -4.38
CA VAL A 203 2.01 18.44 -5.17
C VAL A 203 0.84 18.92 -6.02
N LYS A 204 0.54 20.21 -5.97
CA LYS A 204 -0.54 20.81 -6.76
C LYS A 204 -0.16 22.18 -7.28
N ASN A 205 -0.58 22.49 -8.50
CA ASN A 205 -0.62 23.83 -9.03
C ASN A 205 -1.83 24.04 -9.94
N VAL A 206 -2.18 25.29 -10.19
CA VAL A 206 -3.26 25.69 -11.10
C VAL A 206 -2.69 26.71 -12.08
N THR A 207 -2.88 26.45 -13.37
CA THR A 207 -2.50 27.37 -14.45
C THR A 207 -3.47 28.57 -14.50
N ASP A 208 -3.07 29.62 -15.20
CA ASP A 208 -3.91 30.81 -15.40
C ASP A 208 -5.24 30.51 -16.14
N SER A 209 -5.30 29.42 -16.90
CA SER A 209 -6.51 28.95 -17.58
C SER A 209 -7.46 28.13 -16.68
N GLY A 210 -7.10 27.92 -15.41
CA GLY A 210 -7.87 27.13 -14.45
C GLY A 210 -7.64 25.62 -14.55
N LEU A 211 -6.70 25.16 -15.39
CA LEU A 211 -6.28 23.77 -15.40
C LEU A 211 -5.44 23.46 -14.16
N GLU A 212 -5.88 22.50 -13.36
CA GLU A 212 -5.15 21.98 -12.22
C GLU A 212 -4.24 20.81 -12.66
N TYR A 213 -3.02 20.77 -12.12
CA TYR A 213 -2.13 19.64 -12.31
C TYR A 213 -1.33 19.39 -11.04
N GLY A 214 -0.88 18.15 -10.88
CA GLY A 214 -0.22 17.76 -9.66
C GLY A 214 0.22 16.31 -9.68
N GLY A 215 0.55 15.81 -8.51
CA GLY A 215 0.93 14.42 -8.31
C GLY A 215 1.01 14.07 -6.84
N ARG A 216 1.15 12.77 -6.57
CA ARG A 216 1.31 12.23 -5.24
C ARG A 216 2.50 11.28 -5.21
N ILE A 217 3.25 11.35 -4.12
CA ILE A 217 4.17 10.31 -3.70
C ILE A 217 3.70 9.82 -2.33
N ARG A 218 3.50 8.51 -2.16
CA ARG A 218 3.16 7.89 -0.88
C ARG A 218 4.19 6.83 -0.51
N PHE A 219 4.65 6.93 0.73
CA PHE A 219 5.44 5.90 1.40
C PHE A 219 4.56 5.18 2.43
N ASP A 220 4.65 3.85 2.46
CA ASP A 220 4.02 2.95 3.44
C ASP A 220 5.06 2.07 4.12
N SER A 221 4.60 1.26 5.07
CA SER A 221 5.41 0.28 5.79
C SER A 221 6.66 0.93 6.40
N ILE A 222 6.51 2.15 6.91
CA ILE A 222 7.59 2.90 7.57
C ILE A 222 7.73 2.36 8.99
N ASN A 223 8.32 1.17 9.09
CA ASN A 223 8.54 0.46 10.34
C ASN A 223 9.92 -0.23 10.37
N ARG A 224 10.23 -0.97 11.43
CA ARG A 224 11.54 -1.59 11.63
C ARG A 224 11.68 -2.96 10.96
N ARG A 225 10.56 -3.63 10.67
CA ARG A 225 10.51 -5.00 10.13
C ARG A 225 10.65 -4.98 8.62
N ASP A 226 9.94 -4.05 7.99
CA ASP A 226 9.76 -4.00 6.55
C ASP A 226 10.66 -2.94 5.92
N ASN A 227 10.86 -3.03 4.60
CA ASN A 227 11.45 -1.92 3.85
C ASN A 227 10.38 -0.85 3.65
N VAL A 228 10.78 0.42 3.61
CA VAL A 228 9.88 1.50 3.21
C VAL A 228 9.37 1.21 1.80
N GLU A 229 8.06 1.07 1.68
CA GLU A 229 7.39 0.79 0.42
C GLU A 229 6.97 2.10 -0.24
N VAL A 230 7.16 2.20 -1.56
CA VAL A 230 6.60 3.31 -2.35
C VAL A 230 5.34 2.81 -3.04
N SER A 231 4.18 3.12 -2.47
CA SER A 231 2.91 2.52 -2.91
C SER A 231 2.10 3.41 -3.85
N ARG A 232 2.44 4.70 -3.96
CA ARG A 232 1.84 5.61 -4.96
C ARG A 232 2.89 6.54 -5.53
N VAL A 233 2.98 6.57 -6.85
CA VAL A 233 3.70 7.57 -7.63
C VAL A 233 2.88 7.87 -8.88
N TYR A 234 2.14 8.98 -8.86
CA TYR A 234 1.35 9.37 -10.01
C TYR A 234 1.34 10.88 -10.23
N ALA A 235 1.06 11.26 -11.46
CA ALA A 235 0.74 12.62 -11.86
C ALA A 235 -0.70 12.69 -12.38
N TYR A 236 -1.33 13.85 -12.26
CA TYR A 236 -2.67 14.07 -12.76
C TYR A 236 -2.84 15.44 -13.40
N VAL A 237 -3.83 15.53 -14.27
CA VAL A 237 -4.34 16.77 -14.85
C VAL A 237 -5.85 16.80 -14.66
N LYS A 238 -6.38 17.93 -14.20
CA LYS A 238 -7.78 18.11 -13.85
C LYS A 238 -8.33 19.42 -14.43
N GLY A 239 -9.53 19.33 -14.98
CA GLY A 239 -10.28 20.48 -15.49
C GLY A 239 -11.79 20.26 -15.40
N SER A 240 -12.55 21.05 -16.16
CA SER A 240 -14.01 20.87 -16.28
C SER A 240 -14.41 19.54 -16.90
N PHE A 241 -13.49 18.87 -17.59
CA PHE A 241 -13.67 17.54 -18.17
C PHE A 241 -13.51 16.40 -17.15
N GLY A 242 -13.07 16.66 -15.92
CA GLY A 242 -12.74 15.63 -14.94
C GLY A 242 -11.24 15.54 -14.70
N THR A 243 -10.76 14.35 -14.36
CA THR A 243 -9.35 14.10 -14.00
C THR A 243 -8.79 12.95 -14.82
N ILE A 244 -7.59 13.14 -15.39
CA ILE A 244 -6.79 12.07 -15.99
C ILE A 244 -5.56 11.87 -15.10
N THR A 245 -5.29 10.62 -14.73
CA THR A 245 -4.19 10.22 -13.83
C THR A 245 -3.29 9.20 -14.52
N PHE A 246 -1.98 9.31 -14.32
CA PHE A 246 -0.95 8.44 -14.86
C PHE A 246 0.00 7.99 -13.76
N GLY A 247 0.24 6.68 -13.64
CA GLY A 247 1.15 6.10 -12.64
C GLY A 247 0.44 5.15 -11.68
N ASP A 248 1.02 4.97 -10.50
CA ASP A 248 0.56 4.04 -9.47
C ASP A 248 -0.52 4.72 -8.64
N ALA A 249 -1.72 4.78 -9.20
CA ALA A 249 -2.87 5.47 -8.65
C ALA A 249 -3.94 4.47 -8.17
N PRO A 250 -4.85 4.87 -7.27
CA PRO A 250 -5.95 4.00 -6.83
C PRO A 250 -6.77 3.43 -8.00
N THR A 251 -7.33 2.23 -7.86
CA THR A 251 -8.16 1.61 -8.93
C THR A 251 -9.52 2.31 -9.02
N ILE A 252 -10.19 2.19 -10.16
CA ILE A 252 -11.61 2.53 -10.29
C ILE A 252 -12.47 1.58 -9.44
N ALA A 253 -11.99 0.35 -9.21
CA ALA A 253 -12.61 -0.58 -8.26
C ALA A 253 -12.63 0.02 -6.84
N ASP A 254 -11.54 0.60 -6.35
CA ASP A 254 -11.50 1.32 -5.06
C ASP A 254 -12.32 2.61 -5.12
N ASP A 255 -12.12 3.46 -6.14
CA ASP A 255 -12.73 4.79 -6.20
C ASP A 255 -14.28 4.72 -6.16
N PHE A 256 -14.85 3.67 -6.75
CA PHE A 256 -16.30 3.51 -6.90
C PHE A 256 -16.86 2.33 -6.12
N GLY A 257 -16.23 1.16 -6.23
CA GLY A 257 -16.69 -0.13 -5.69
C GLY A 257 -16.43 -0.30 -4.20
N TYR A 258 -15.48 0.45 -3.63
CA TYR A 258 -15.31 0.52 -2.19
C TYR A 258 -16.41 1.39 -1.57
N VAL A 259 -17.40 0.75 -0.96
CA VAL A 259 -18.40 1.41 -0.12
C VAL A 259 -18.33 0.77 1.28
N TYR A 260 -17.89 1.53 2.28
CA TYR A 260 -17.78 1.03 3.64
C TYR A 260 -17.90 2.20 4.61
N ALA A 261 -18.96 2.22 5.40
CA ALA A 261 -19.37 3.37 6.19
C ALA A 261 -18.48 3.55 7.42
N HIS A 262 -17.88 2.47 7.93
CA HIS A 262 -16.89 2.52 8.99
C HIS A 262 -15.72 3.43 8.58
N ASP A 263 -15.07 3.15 7.45
CA ASP A 263 -13.91 3.88 6.96
C ASP A 263 -14.20 5.34 6.64
N GLU A 264 -15.39 5.63 6.09
CA GLU A 264 -15.81 7.00 5.86
C GLU A 264 -15.90 7.80 7.17
N LEU A 265 -16.56 7.24 8.19
CA LEU A 265 -16.70 7.92 9.48
C LEU A 265 -15.39 7.92 10.30
N ALA A 266 -14.55 6.88 10.16
CA ALA A 266 -13.23 6.83 10.77
C ALA A 266 -12.32 7.92 10.18
N GLY A 267 -12.35 8.08 8.85
CA GLY A 267 -11.62 9.14 8.15
C GLY A 267 -12.06 10.55 8.57
N ASP A 268 -13.36 10.78 8.78
CA ASP A 268 -13.90 12.07 9.25
C ASP A 268 -13.37 12.48 10.63
N ILE A 269 -13.00 11.53 11.48
CA ILE A 269 -12.41 11.77 12.81
C ILE A 269 -10.87 11.61 12.83
N GLY A 270 -10.24 11.43 11.66
CA GLY A 270 -8.81 11.22 11.51
C GLY A 270 -8.31 9.89 12.10
N ALA A 271 -9.20 8.90 12.21
CA ALA A 271 -8.90 7.52 12.53
C ALA A 271 -8.84 6.68 11.24
N GLY A 272 -8.66 5.38 11.39
CA GLY A 272 -8.77 4.43 10.29
C GLY A 272 -7.70 4.59 9.20
N GLY A 273 -6.43 4.53 9.62
CA GLY A 273 -5.31 4.76 8.73
C GLY A 273 -4.43 3.53 8.66
N GLY A 274 -4.47 2.81 7.54
CA GLY A 274 -3.50 1.76 7.20
C GLY A 274 -3.53 0.57 8.16
N ASP A 275 -4.72 0.02 8.36
CA ASP A 275 -5.05 -1.18 9.14
C ASP A 275 -5.23 -0.92 10.65
N PHE A 276 -5.18 0.34 11.09
CA PHE A 276 -5.26 0.69 12.51
C PHE A 276 -6.66 1.15 12.91
N GLY A 277 -7.44 0.18 13.38
CA GLY A 277 -8.83 0.38 13.79
C GLY A 277 -9.77 0.51 12.60
N ASP A 278 -9.44 -0.19 11.51
CA ASP A 278 -10.12 -0.21 10.19
C ASP A 278 -11.16 -1.34 10.07
N LEU A 279 -11.46 -2.03 11.17
CA LEU A 279 -12.46 -3.09 11.21
C LEU A 279 -12.22 -4.13 10.10
N LEU A 280 -13.22 -4.52 9.29
CA LEU A 280 -13.04 -5.62 8.34
C LEU A 280 -12.11 -5.29 7.16
N ASP A 281 -11.63 -4.05 7.05
CA ASP A 281 -10.61 -3.65 6.09
C ASP A 281 -9.18 -3.68 6.68
N GLY A 282 -9.02 -4.04 7.96
CA GLY A 282 -7.71 -4.10 8.60
C GLY A 282 -6.90 -5.36 8.25
N ASP A 283 -5.58 -5.19 8.19
CA ASP A 283 -4.59 -6.27 8.26
C ASP A 283 -4.48 -6.86 9.68
N PHE A 284 -4.96 -8.09 9.83
CA PHE A 284 -4.92 -8.81 11.10
C PHE A 284 -3.75 -9.79 11.14
N PRO A 285 -3.05 -9.94 12.29
CA PRO A 285 -1.91 -10.86 12.40
C PRO A 285 -2.23 -12.29 11.96
N LEU A 286 -3.47 -12.74 12.20
CA LEU A 286 -4.00 -14.02 11.75
C LEU A 286 -5.51 -13.90 11.48
N GLY A 287 -6.00 -14.53 10.41
CA GLY A 287 -7.42 -14.45 9.99
C GLY A 287 -7.83 -13.05 9.54
N GLY A 288 -9.13 -12.83 9.30
CA GLY A 288 -9.74 -11.53 9.04
C GLY A 288 -9.54 -10.91 7.64
N GLY A 289 -8.60 -11.41 6.82
CA GLY A 289 -8.39 -10.94 5.43
C GLY A 289 -8.43 -12.03 4.36
N ASN A 290 -8.69 -13.29 4.74
CA ASN A 290 -8.68 -14.42 3.82
C ASN A 290 -10.09 -14.66 3.26
N PHE A 291 -10.22 -14.83 1.95
CA PHE A 291 -11.50 -15.18 1.29
C PHE A 291 -12.67 -14.24 1.64
N TYR A 292 -12.44 -12.94 1.51
CA TYR A 292 -13.45 -11.89 1.66
C TYR A 292 -13.12 -10.73 0.71
N SER A 293 -14.13 -9.94 0.35
CA SER A 293 -13.99 -8.83 -0.59
C SER A 293 -15.04 -7.76 -0.31
N ILE A 294 -14.61 -6.51 -0.10
CA ILE A 294 -15.50 -5.33 -0.19
C ILE A 294 -15.70 -4.98 -1.66
N ASP A 295 -14.59 -4.87 -2.39
CA ASP A 295 -14.54 -4.56 -3.82
C ASP A 295 -13.64 -5.57 -4.57
N PRO A 296 -13.41 -5.42 -5.90
CA PRO A 296 -12.62 -6.36 -6.69
C PRO A 296 -11.11 -6.40 -6.37
N THR A 297 -10.58 -5.54 -5.51
CA THR A 297 -9.13 -5.42 -5.24
C THR A 297 -8.60 -6.42 -4.24
N TYR A 298 -9.47 -7.00 -3.40
CA TYR A 298 -9.07 -7.96 -2.37
C TYR A 298 -8.67 -9.30 -2.99
N LEU A 299 -9.65 -10.10 -3.42
CA LEU A 299 -9.38 -11.43 -3.98
C LEU A 299 -8.98 -11.38 -5.46
N GLY A 300 -9.36 -10.31 -6.17
CA GLY A 300 -9.07 -10.15 -7.59
C GLY A 300 -7.59 -10.01 -7.90
N GLY A 301 -6.76 -9.61 -6.93
CA GLY A 301 -5.33 -9.36 -7.12
C GLY A 301 -5.02 -8.01 -7.78
N LEU A 302 -6.02 -7.14 -7.95
CA LEU A 302 -5.81 -5.77 -8.38
C LEU A 302 -5.17 -4.99 -7.23
N THR A 303 -4.05 -4.31 -7.48
CA THR A 303 -3.40 -3.50 -6.43
C THR A 303 -3.33 -2.04 -6.86
N ASN A 304 -3.37 -1.13 -5.89
CA ASN A 304 -3.13 0.29 -6.12
C ASN A 304 -1.68 0.63 -6.51
N GLN A 305 -0.81 -0.37 -6.47
CA GLN A 305 0.60 -0.27 -6.86
C GLN A 305 0.81 -0.53 -8.36
N ASP A 306 -0.20 -1.08 -9.08
CA ASP A 306 -0.04 -1.32 -10.51
C ASP A 306 -0.13 0.01 -11.30
N THR A 307 0.85 0.27 -12.15
CA THR A 307 0.87 1.45 -13.03
C THR A 307 -0.28 1.43 -14.03
N ARG A 308 -1.01 2.54 -14.12
CA ARG A 308 -2.18 2.68 -14.99
C ARG A 308 -2.34 4.05 -15.62
N ILE A 309 -3.27 4.11 -16.55
CA ILE A 309 -3.96 5.34 -16.94
C ILE A 309 -5.40 5.27 -16.43
N LYS A 310 -5.85 6.33 -15.77
CA LYS A 310 -7.20 6.43 -15.19
C LYS A 310 -7.87 7.73 -15.60
N TYR A 311 -9.16 7.66 -15.90
CA TYR A 311 -10.03 8.82 -16.06
C TYR A 311 -11.19 8.75 -15.08
N THR A 312 -11.47 9.87 -14.43
CA THR A 312 -12.63 10.06 -13.54
C THR A 312 -13.39 11.31 -13.97
N SER A 313 -14.70 11.18 -14.19
CA SER A 313 -15.55 12.29 -14.63
C SER A 313 -15.72 13.34 -13.53
N PRO A 314 -16.14 14.57 -13.87
CA PRO A 314 -16.77 15.44 -12.89
C PRO A 314 -18.04 14.80 -12.34
N THR A 315 -18.48 15.26 -11.17
CA THR A 315 -19.79 14.92 -10.62
C THR A 315 -20.86 15.83 -11.25
N LEU A 316 -21.90 15.23 -11.84
CA LEU A 316 -23.00 15.91 -12.49
C LEU A 316 -24.32 15.45 -11.85
N SER A 317 -24.97 16.32 -11.09
CA SER A 317 -26.23 15.99 -10.37
C SER A 317 -26.12 14.73 -9.50
N GLY A 318 -24.98 14.57 -8.83
CA GLY A 318 -24.66 13.42 -7.99
C GLY A 318 -24.04 12.24 -8.74
N PHE A 319 -24.13 12.18 -10.08
CA PHE A 319 -23.54 11.09 -10.86
C PHE A 319 -22.08 11.33 -11.17
N SER A 320 -21.25 10.30 -11.01
CA SER A 320 -19.89 10.27 -11.57
C SER A 320 -19.55 8.87 -12.09
N PHE A 321 -18.58 8.79 -13.00
CA PHE A 321 -18.08 7.54 -13.55
C PHE A 321 -16.58 7.61 -13.77
N GLY A 322 -15.95 6.45 -13.93
CA GLY A 322 -14.55 6.39 -14.30
C GLY A 322 -14.18 5.08 -14.98
N VAL A 323 -12.99 5.10 -15.56
CA VAL A 323 -12.37 3.95 -16.23
C VAL A 323 -10.86 3.99 -16.04
N ASP A 324 -10.26 2.84 -15.81
CA ASP A 324 -8.82 2.66 -15.85
C ASP A 324 -8.40 1.54 -16.80
N PHE A 325 -7.14 1.62 -17.22
CA PHE A 325 -6.46 0.57 -17.94
C PHE A 325 -5.10 0.33 -17.29
N THR A 326 -4.89 -0.92 -16.89
CA THR A 326 -3.70 -1.40 -16.21
C THR A 326 -3.05 -2.49 -17.10
N PRO A 327 -1.90 -2.21 -17.75
CA PRO A 327 -1.31 -3.12 -18.73
C PRO A 327 -0.95 -4.49 -18.17
N VAL A 328 -0.42 -4.52 -16.94
CA VAL A 328 0.05 -5.72 -16.23
C VAL A 328 -0.39 -5.60 -14.78
N VAL A 329 -0.89 -6.69 -14.21
CA VAL A 329 -1.23 -6.82 -12.79
C VAL A 329 -0.49 -8.02 -12.22
N GLY A 330 0.21 -7.84 -11.10
CA GLY A 330 0.97 -8.90 -10.44
C GLY A 330 0.63 -9.11 -8.96
N GLY A 331 -0.35 -8.38 -8.43
CA GLY A 331 -0.67 -8.37 -7.00
C GLY A 331 0.32 -7.56 -6.15
N ALA A 332 0.08 -7.48 -4.84
CA ALA A 332 0.77 -6.56 -3.92
C ALA A 332 2.28 -6.81 -3.71
N THR A 333 2.83 -7.94 -4.19
CA THR A 333 4.26 -8.28 -4.04
C THR A 333 5.04 -8.17 -5.35
N HIS A 334 4.38 -7.80 -6.44
CA HIS A 334 5.00 -7.61 -7.73
C HIS A 334 5.77 -6.28 -7.74
N ALA A 335 7.10 -6.37 -7.79
CA ALA A 335 7.99 -5.22 -7.69
C ALA A 335 7.99 -4.39 -8.98
N GLY A 336 7.07 -3.43 -9.06
CA GLY A 336 7.19 -2.24 -9.89
C GLY A 336 6.76 -2.41 -11.34
N ASN A 337 5.54 -1.97 -11.64
CA ASN A 337 5.02 -1.77 -12.98
C ASN A 337 5.56 -0.47 -13.64
N GLY A 338 6.79 -0.11 -13.31
CA GLY A 338 7.44 1.13 -13.73
C GLY A 338 8.33 0.96 -14.96
N GLY A 339 7.78 0.54 -16.11
CA GLY A 339 8.45 0.74 -17.41
C GLY A 339 8.82 -0.53 -18.19
N ARG A 340 10.12 -0.79 -18.40
CA ARG A 340 10.59 -1.82 -19.36
C ARG A 340 10.27 -3.26 -18.92
N ASN A 341 10.09 -3.50 -17.63
CA ASN A 341 9.85 -4.84 -17.11
C ASN A 341 8.44 -5.32 -17.44
N ASP A 342 7.46 -4.42 -17.55
CA ASP A 342 6.08 -4.67 -17.98
C ASP A 342 5.96 -5.09 -19.45
N LEU A 343 7.08 -5.11 -20.19
CA LEU A 343 7.11 -5.67 -21.54
C LEU A 343 7.20 -7.21 -21.52
N ILE A 344 7.45 -7.81 -20.35
CA ILE A 344 7.69 -9.24 -20.19
C ILE A 344 7.01 -9.74 -18.92
N ASN A 345 6.10 -10.70 -19.07
CA ASN A 345 5.50 -11.37 -17.92
C ASN A 345 6.55 -12.18 -17.14
N ASP A 346 6.46 -12.12 -15.82
CA ASP A 346 7.31 -12.87 -14.89
C ASP A 346 6.48 -13.84 -14.03
N ALA A 347 7.13 -14.52 -13.09
CA ALA A 347 6.49 -15.54 -12.25
C ALA A 347 5.31 -15.02 -11.41
N SER A 348 5.29 -13.71 -11.16
CA SER A 348 4.28 -13.04 -10.33
C SER A 348 3.16 -12.37 -11.13
N THR A 349 3.28 -12.24 -12.45
CA THR A 349 2.22 -11.67 -13.29
C THR A 349 0.94 -12.50 -13.20
N LEU A 350 -0.19 -11.85 -12.90
CA LEU A 350 -1.51 -12.48 -12.80
C LEU A 350 -2.32 -12.26 -14.07
N TYR A 351 -2.36 -11.01 -14.55
CA TYR A 351 -3.16 -10.61 -15.70
C TYR A 351 -2.46 -9.59 -16.58
N GLU A 352 -2.91 -9.53 -17.83
CA GLU A 352 -2.62 -8.47 -18.80
C GLU A 352 -3.89 -7.73 -19.20
N ASN A 353 -3.69 -6.47 -19.61
CA ASN A 353 -4.72 -5.63 -20.24
C ASN A 353 -5.99 -5.49 -19.40
N VAL A 354 -5.81 -5.26 -18.10
CA VAL A 354 -6.93 -5.10 -17.18
C VAL A 354 -7.64 -3.78 -17.44
N VAL A 355 -8.96 -3.81 -17.55
CA VAL A 355 -9.82 -2.63 -17.67
C VAL A 355 -10.84 -2.67 -16.54
N THR A 356 -10.90 -1.60 -15.77
CA THR A 356 -11.89 -1.43 -14.71
C THR A 356 -12.78 -0.24 -15.03
N GLY A 357 -14.10 -0.42 -14.95
CA GLY A 357 -15.10 0.63 -15.10
C GLY A 357 -15.93 0.79 -13.84
N GLY A 358 -16.36 2.00 -13.54
CA GLY A 358 -17.14 2.31 -12.35
C GLY A 358 -18.11 3.46 -12.54
N VAL A 359 -19.22 3.41 -11.82
CA VAL A 359 -20.23 4.46 -11.77
C VAL A 359 -20.74 4.61 -10.34
N ASN A 360 -21.03 5.83 -9.91
CA ASN A 360 -21.76 6.08 -8.69
C ASN A 360 -22.80 7.18 -8.86
N TRP A 361 -23.72 7.22 -7.92
CA TRP A 361 -24.56 8.36 -7.61
C TRP A 361 -24.45 8.66 -6.12
N GLU A 362 -24.24 9.92 -5.76
CA GLU A 362 -24.24 10.38 -4.38
C GLU A 362 -25.03 11.69 -4.22
N GLY A 363 -25.87 11.76 -3.18
CA GLY A 363 -26.58 12.99 -2.84
C GLY A 363 -27.56 12.89 -1.69
N ASP A 364 -28.07 14.06 -1.27
CA ASP A 364 -29.12 14.21 -0.27
C ASP A 364 -30.50 13.91 -0.88
N ILE A 365 -31.19 12.88 -0.36
CA ILE A 365 -32.54 12.48 -0.79
C ILE A 365 -33.65 13.18 0.00
N GLY A 366 -33.30 14.15 0.84
CA GLY A 366 -34.18 14.91 1.69
C GLY A 366 -34.26 14.35 3.12
N GLY A 367 -34.66 15.22 4.06
CA GLY A 367 -34.78 14.83 5.47
C GLY A 367 -33.45 14.64 6.19
N GLY A 368 -32.34 15.14 5.62
CA GLY A 368 -30.99 14.95 6.18
C GLY A 368 -30.47 13.52 5.98
N VAL A 369 -30.89 12.89 4.87
CA VAL A 369 -30.47 11.54 4.49
C VAL A 369 -29.61 11.63 3.25
N ASP A 370 -28.36 11.23 3.39
CA ASP A 370 -27.38 11.19 2.32
C ASP A 370 -27.24 9.73 1.84
N LEU A 371 -27.31 9.53 0.53
CA LEU A 371 -27.31 8.21 -0.10
C LEU A 371 -26.23 8.15 -1.18
N ARG A 372 -25.43 7.08 -1.16
CA ARG A 372 -24.51 6.70 -2.23
C ARG A 372 -24.91 5.32 -2.77
N LEU A 373 -24.90 5.18 -4.08
CA LEU A 373 -25.03 3.92 -4.80
C LEU A 373 -23.86 3.82 -5.77
N ALA A 374 -23.19 2.68 -5.84
CA ALA A 374 -22.05 2.51 -6.71
C ALA A 374 -21.99 1.11 -7.32
N ALA A 375 -21.39 1.01 -8.50
CA ALA A 375 -21.14 -0.26 -9.16
C ALA A 375 -19.85 -0.22 -9.96
N THR A 376 -19.16 -1.35 -10.03
CA THR A 376 -17.93 -1.53 -10.80
C THR A 376 -17.92 -2.84 -11.56
N ALA A 377 -17.09 -2.91 -12.59
CA ALA A 377 -16.74 -4.13 -13.29
C ALA A 377 -15.26 -4.10 -13.69
N ALA A 378 -14.56 -5.21 -13.48
CA ALA A 378 -13.15 -5.38 -13.83
C ALA A 378 -12.98 -6.63 -14.71
N TYR A 379 -12.21 -6.49 -15.78
CA TYR A 379 -11.89 -7.57 -16.70
C TYR A 379 -10.40 -7.57 -17.05
N GLY A 380 -9.80 -8.75 -17.15
CA GLY A 380 -8.38 -8.90 -17.48
C GLY A 380 -8.08 -10.27 -18.06
N ASN A 381 -7.09 -10.35 -18.95
CA ASN A 381 -6.65 -11.63 -19.50
C ASN A 381 -5.68 -12.27 -18.52
N GLY A 382 -5.92 -13.52 -18.11
CA GLY A 382 -4.97 -14.28 -17.31
C GLY A 382 -3.61 -14.39 -18.01
N VAL A 383 -2.58 -14.76 -17.26
CA VAL A 383 -1.28 -15.14 -17.79
C VAL A 383 -0.84 -16.41 -17.08
N SER A 384 -0.29 -17.39 -17.80
CA SER A 384 0.22 -18.60 -17.17
C SER A 384 1.56 -18.30 -16.50
N THR A 385 1.54 -18.29 -15.18
CA THR A 385 2.69 -18.00 -14.31
C THR A 385 2.66 -18.90 -13.08
N ASP A 386 3.63 -18.76 -12.17
CA ASP A 386 3.60 -19.53 -10.91
C ASP A 386 2.41 -19.13 -10.03
N ASN A 387 2.00 -17.86 -10.08
CA ASN A 387 0.88 -17.33 -9.31
C ASN A 387 -0.49 -17.51 -10.00
N ASN A 388 -0.54 -17.67 -11.33
CA ASN A 388 -1.75 -17.99 -12.09
C ASN A 388 -1.48 -19.17 -13.04
N PRO A 389 -1.21 -20.38 -12.52
CA PRO A 389 -0.71 -21.50 -13.32
C PRO A 389 -1.72 -21.97 -14.38
N GLU A 390 -3.00 -21.84 -14.07
CA GLU A 390 -4.10 -22.23 -14.95
C GLU A 390 -4.58 -21.10 -15.87
N HIS A 391 -3.92 -19.93 -15.84
CA HIS A 391 -4.18 -18.82 -16.77
C HIS A 391 -5.64 -18.32 -16.68
N HIS A 392 -6.20 -18.29 -15.46
CA HIS A 392 -7.56 -17.82 -15.22
C HIS A 392 -7.67 -16.32 -15.50
N ASP A 393 -8.69 -15.92 -16.25
CA ASP A 393 -9.00 -14.53 -16.53
C ASP A 393 -9.62 -13.86 -15.29
N LEU A 394 -9.54 -12.53 -15.22
CA LEU A 394 -10.28 -11.73 -14.26
C LEU A 394 -11.64 -11.36 -14.85
N GLU A 395 -12.72 -11.67 -14.13
CA GLU A 395 -14.06 -11.15 -14.37
C GLU A 395 -14.73 -10.91 -13.02
N ALA A 396 -14.82 -9.64 -12.62
CA ALA A 396 -15.32 -9.23 -11.32
C ALA A 396 -16.32 -8.06 -11.42
N TYR A 397 -17.28 -8.02 -10.50
CA TYR A 397 -18.29 -6.98 -10.40
C TYR A 397 -18.55 -6.63 -8.94
N THR A 398 -18.86 -5.37 -8.68
CA THR A 398 -19.32 -4.92 -7.36
C THR A 398 -20.54 -4.05 -7.49
N LEU A 399 -21.44 -4.16 -6.51
CA LEU A 399 -22.59 -3.30 -6.30
C LEU A 399 -22.65 -2.93 -4.81
N GLY A 400 -22.56 -1.64 -4.54
CA GLY A 400 -22.48 -1.08 -3.20
C GLY A 400 -23.51 0.01 -2.95
N GLY A 401 -23.89 0.19 -1.69
CA GLY A 401 -24.78 1.26 -1.28
C GLY A 401 -24.54 1.69 0.15
N ARG A 402 -24.64 2.99 0.41
CA ARG A 402 -24.46 3.60 1.73
C ARG A 402 -25.56 4.62 2.01
N VAL A 403 -26.12 4.59 3.21
CA VAL A 403 -27.00 5.64 3.74
C VAL A 403 -26.39 6.27 4.99
N LYS A 404 -26.47 7.60 5.10
CA LYS A 404 -26.08 8.34 6.30
C LYS A 404 -27.20 9.27 6.76
N SER A 405 -27.45 9.30 8.07
CA SER A 405 -28.33 10.28 8.70
C SER A 405 -28.08 10.38 10.20
N GLY A 406 -28.06 11.61 10.72
CA GLY A 406 -28.02 11.85 12.17
C GLY A 406 -26.81 11.23 12.91
N GLY A 407 -25.66 11.14 12.24
CA GLY A 407 -24.44 10.50 12.79
C GLY A 407 -24.37 8.99 12.62
N ILE A 408 -25.45 8.35 12.13
CA ILE A 408 -25.48 6.94 11.74
C ILE A 408 -25.11 6.84 10.27
N ALA A 409 -24.26 5.89 9.93
CA ALA A 409 -24.00 5.45 8.57
C ALA A 409 -24.16 3.93 8.49
N ALA A 410 -24.66 3.43 7.37
CA ALA A 410 -24.73 2.00 7.10
C ALA A 410 -24.45 1.73 5.63
N SER A 411 -23.79 0.62 5.34
CA SER A 411 -23.52 0.18 3.96
C SER A 411 -23.74 -1.31 3.76
N VAL A 412 -23.88 -1.65 2.48
CA VAL A 412 -23.85 -3.03 2.00
C VAL A 412 -23.19 -3.07 0.62
N ASP A 413 -22.29 -4.04 0.47
CA ASP A 413 -21.51 -4.25 -0.74
C ASP A 413 -21.55 -5.72 -1.11
N TRP A 414 -21.87 -5.97 -2.38
CA TRP A 414 -21.78 -7.30 -2.97
C TRP A 414 -20.70 -7.29 -4.04
N THR A 415 -19.73 -8.19 -3.90
CA THR A 415 -18.67 -8.41 -4.88
C THR A 415 -18.75 -9.82 -5.42
N HIS A 416 -18.77 -9.95 -6.74
CA HIS A 416 -18.84 -11.20 -7.47
C HIS A 416 -17.61 -11.37 -8.35
N TYR A 417 -16.97 -12.51 -8.23
CA TYR A 417 -15.95 -12.98 -9.17
C TYR A 417 -16.52 -14.15 -9.95
N SER A 418 -16.63 -14.02 -11.26
CA SER A 418 -16.92 -15.14 -12.16
C SER A 418 -15.66 -16.01 -12.32
N SER A 419 -14.50 -15.38 -12.39
CA SER A 419 -13.17 -15.99 -12.31
C SER A 419 -12.13 -15.01 -11.77
N LEU A 420 -11.08 -15.56 -11.16
CA LEU A 420 -9.89 -14.83 -10.71
C LEU A 420 -8.68 -15.79 -10.70
N TYR A 421 -7.47 -15.27 -10.52
CA TYR A 421 -6.22 -16.03 -10.62
C TYR A 421 -6.11 -17.27 -9.72
N LEU A 422 -6.83 -17.29 -8.59
CA LEU A 422 -6.88 -18.43 -7.67
C LEU A 422 -7.84 -19.54 -8.14
N THR A 423 -8.86 -19.21 -8.94
CA THR A 423 -9.94 -20.15 -9.28
C THR A 423 -10.78 -19.70 -10.47
N SER A 424 -11.14 -20.69 -11.30
CA SER A 424 -12.12 -20.51 -12.38
C SER A 424 -13.58 -20.66 -11.90
N LYS A 425 -13.80 -20.79 -10.59
CA LYS A 425 -15.13 -20.95 -9.98
C LYS A 425 -15.59 -19.61 -9.42
N SER A 426 -16.90 -19.44 -9.37
CA SER A 426 -17.46 -18.21 -8.83
C SER A 426 -17.16 -18.09 -7.33
N VAL A 427 -16.81 -16.88 -6.91
CA VAL A 427 -16.67 -16.47 -5.52
C VAL A 427 -17.49 -15.20 -5.32
N ASP A 428 -18.39 -15.21 -4.35
CA ASP A 428 -19.24 -14.07 -4.02
C ASP A 428 -18.98 -13.66 -2.58
N SER A 429 -18.93 -12.35 -2.33
CA SER A 429 -18.82 -11.76 -1.00
C SER A 429 -19.93 -10.74 -0.82
N VAL A 430 -20.57 -10.74 0.35
CA VAL A 430 -21.43 -9.64 0.80
C VAL A 430 -20.91 -9.10 2.12
N VAL A 431 -20.77 -7.79 2.18
CA VAL A 431 -20.27 -7.04 3.33
C VAL A 431 -21.33 -6.06 3.75
N GLY A 432 -21.60 -5.94 5.04
CA GLY A 432 -22.40 -4.85 5.54
C GLY A 432 -21.84 -4.28 6.83
N ASP A 433 -22.09 -3.00 7.06
CA ASP A 433 -21.73 -2.33 8.31
C ASP A 433 -22.78 -1.32 8.75
N VAL A 434 -22.76 -1.06 10.06
CA VAL A 434 -23.47 0.05 10.70
C VAL A 434 -22.51 0.73 11.65
N SER A 435 -22.38 2.04 11.49
CA SER A 435 -21.45 2.89 12.21
C SER A 435 -22.19 4.09 12.80
N TYR A 436 -21.82 4.51 14.01
CA TYR A 436 -22.44 5.64 14.71
C TYR A 436 -21.38 6.53 15.35
N THR A 437 -21.47 7.83 15.06
CA THR A 437 -20.63 8.86 15.67
C THR A 437 -21.42 9.69 16.68
N TRP A 438 -20.87 9.84 17.90
CA TRP A 438 -21.43 10.74 18.92
C TRP A 438 -20.32 11.44 19.70
N GLY A 439 -20.25 12.76 19.56
CA GLY A 439 -19.17 13.54 20.15
C GLY A 439 -17.81 13.01 19.67
N PRO A 440 -16.89 12.63 20.59
CA PRO A 440 -15.57 12.12 20.23
C PRO A 440 -15.54 10.59 19.99
N PHE A 441 -16.69 9.92 19.94
CA PHE A 441 -16.75 8.46 19.80
C PHE A 441 -17.26 8.05 18.41
N LEU A 442 -16.70 6.95 17.92
CA LEU A 442 -17.20 6.17 16.79
C LEU A 442 -17.36 4.72 17.27
N ALA A 443 -18.52 4.11 17.04
CA ALA A 443 -18.68 2.67 17.17
C ALA A 443 -19.25 2.06 15.90
N SER A 444 -18.74 0.90 15.55
CA SER A 444 -19.09 0.20 14.31
C SER A 444 -19.26 -1.28 14.53
N LEU A 445 -20.21 -1.87 13.81
CA LEU A 445 -20.42 -3.31 13.70
C LEU A 445 -20.43 -3.67 12.22
N SER A 446 -19.71 -4.73 11.87
CA SER A 446 -19.63 -5.20 10.48
C SER A 446 -19.74 -6.70 10.39
N TYR A 447 -20.22 -7.16 9.25
CA TYR A 447 -20.33 -8.57 8.93
C TYR A 447 -20.06 -8.82 7.44
N GLY A 448 -19.15 -9.74 7.16
CA GLY A 448 -18.84 -10.27 5.85
C GLY A 448 -19.29 -11.73 5.74
N TYR A 449 -19.87 -12.08 4.59
CA TYR A 449 -20.17 -13.45 4.23
C TYR A 449 -19.73 -13.72 2.80
N THR A 450 -18.86 -14.71 2.64
CA THR A 450 -18.35 -15.12 1.32
C THR A 450 -18.72 -16.57 1.06
N TRP A 451 -19.08 -16.91 -0.16
CA TRP A 451 -19.33 -18.28 -0.59
C TRP A 451 -18.68 -18.54 -1.94
N ALA A 452 -18.29 -19.80 -2.16
CA ALA A 452 -17.63 -20.20 -3.40
C ALA A 452 -18.26 -21.46 -3.99
N GLY A 453 -18.25 -21.54 -5.32
CA GLY A 453 -18.64 -22.73 -6.06
C GLY A 453 -17.79 -23.94 -5.67
N SER A 454 -18.36 -25.15 -5.70
CA SER A 454 -17.62 -26.38 -5.37
C SER A 454 -16.46 -26.65 -6.33
N ASN A 455 -15.43 -27.34 -5.84
CA ASN A 455 -14.18 -27.59 -6.55
C ASN A 455 -13.48 -26.28 -6.96
N ASN A 456 -13.49 -25.27 -6.08
CA ASN A 456 -12.80 -24.01 -6.34
C ASN A 456 -11.28 -24.08 -6.13
N GLY A 457 -10.78 -25.09 -5.41
CA GLY A 457 -9.34 -25.24 -5.20
C GLY A 457 -8.71 -24.21 -4.26
N LEU A 458 -9.50 -23.31 -3.65
CA LEU A 458 -9.02 -22.37 -2.64
C LEU A 458 -8.51 -23.14 -1.43
N VAL A 459 -7.36 -22.73 -0.88
CA VAL A 459 -6.63 -23.45 0.16
C VAL A 459 -6.41 -22.55 1.38
N GLN A 460 -6.72 -23.05 2.57
CA GLN A 460 -6.36 -22.39 3.83
C GLN A 460 -4.98 -22.83 4.31
N PRO A 461 -3.96 -21.95 4.29
CA PRO A 461 -2.58 -22.31 4.65
C PRO A 461 -2.41 -22.88 6.07
N TYR A 462 -3.22 -22.48 7.05
CA TYR A 462 -3.05 -22.92 8.45
C TYR A 462 -3.64 -24.30 8.75
N THR A 463 -4.62 -24.75 7.96
CA THR A 463 -5.28 -26.06 8.15
C THR A 463 -5.05 -27.02 6.99
N ASN A 464 -4.46 -26.53 5.88
CA ASN A 464 -4.37 -27.21 4.59
C ASN A 464 -5.73 -27.68 4.05
N ALA A 465 -6.83 -27.10 4.55
CA ALA A 465 -8.15 -27.37 4.03
C ALA A 465 -8.31 -26.77 2.64
N THR A 466 -9.09 -27.42 1.79
CA THR A 466 -9.28 -27.04 0.40
C THR A 466 -10.75 -27.05 0.02
N ASP A 467 -11.08 -26.36 -1.07
CA ASP A 467 -12.44 -26.21 -1.58
C ASP A 467 -13.35 -25.45 -0.60
N LEU A 468 -13.12 -24.14 -0.50
CA LEU A 468 -13.86 -23.23 0.40
C LEU A 468 -15.36 -23.36 0.15
N LYS A 469 -16.13 -23.61 1.21
CA LYS A 469 -17.59 -23.62 1.14
C LYS A 469 -18.14 -22.22 1.37
N ASP A 470 -17.81 -21.66 2.53
CA ASP A 470 -18.23 -20.34 2.96
C ASP A 470 -17.26 -19.77 4.00
N ASN A 471 -17.19 -18.43 4.08
CA ASN A 471 -16.44 -17.67 5.08
C ASN A 471 -17.39 -16.69 5.78
N HIS A 472 -17.24 -16.57 7.10
CA HIS A 472 -17.99 -15.67 7.95
C HIS A 472 -17.01 -14.79 8.69
N LEU A 473 -17.13 -13.47 8.56
CA LEU A 473 -16.30 -12.49 9.24
C LEU A 473 -17.20 -11.51 9.99
N ALA A 474 -16.96 -11.29 11.27
CA ALA A 474 -17.70 -10.34 12.09
C ALA A 474 -16.72 -9.41 12.81
N GLY A 475 -17.06 -8.13 12.89
CA GLY A 475 -16.21 -7.11 13.51
C GLY A 475 -17.00 -6.16 14.39
N ALA A 476 -16.39 -5.73 15.49
CA ALA A 476 -16.84 -4.61 16.30
C ALA A 476 -15.67 -3.66 16.62
N ASN A 477 -15.86 -2.36 16.40
CA ASN A 477 -14.88 -1.32 16.68
C ASN A 477 -15.49 -0.26 17.62
N LEU A 478 -14.68 0.25 18.55
CA LEU A 478 -14.93 1.45 19.31
C LEU A 478 -13.69 2.34 19.25
N THR A 479 -13.83 3.51 18.63
CA THR A 479 -12.79 4.53 18.53
C THR A 479 -13.14 5.74 19.38
N TYR A 480 -12.13 6.32 20.03
CA TYR A 480 -12.21 7.55 20.81
C TYR A 480 -11.15 8.56 20.35
N THR A 481 -11.61 9.73 19.92
CA THR A 481 -10.76 10.87 19.57
C THR A 481 -10.35 11.63 20.82
N ILE A 482 -9.08 11.48 21.21
CA ILE A 482 -8.49 12.14 22.39
C ILE A 482 -8.25 13.62 22.09
N ALA A 483 -7.76 13.92 20.89
CA ALA A 483 -7.52 15.25 20.37
C ALA A 483 -7.57 15.21 18.83
N PRO A 484 -7.66 16.36 18.12
CA PRO A 484 -7.61 16.36 16.66
C PRO A 484 -6.38 15.60 16.13
N GLY A 485 -6.63 14.57 15.32
CA GLY A 485 -5.60 13.69 14.77
C GLY A 485 -5.04 12.63 15.74
N LEU A 486 -5.44 12.61 17.01
CA LEU A 486 -5.01 11.61 18.00
C LEU A 486 -6.19 10.73 18.41
N ASN A 487 -6.15 9.47 17.97
CA ASN A 487 -7.21 8.50 18.19
C ASN A 487 -6.69 7.27 18.94
N THR A 488 -7.53 6.68 19.77
CA THR A 488 -7.33 5.33 20.33
C THR A 488 -8.56 4.48 20.04
N TYR A 489 -8.36 3.17 19.90
CA TYR A 489 -9.46 2.26 19.57
C TYR A 489 -9.33 0.94 20.30
N ALA A 490 -10.45 0.23 20.37
CA ALA A 490 -10.52 -1.18 20.69
C ALA A 490 -11.37 -1.87 19.62
N GLU A 491 -10.92 -3.03 19.18
CA GLU A 491 -11.55 -3.76 18.09
C GLU A 491 -11.55 -5.26 18.39
N VAL A 492 -12.60 -5.93 17.94
CA VAL A 492 -12.70 -7.38 17.96
C VAL A 492 -13.14 -7.85 16.60
N THR A 493 -12.40 -8.80 16.03
CA THR A 493 -12.83 -9.53 14.84
C THR A 493 -12.90 -11.03 15.09
N TYR A 494 -13.85 -11.69 14.44
CA TYR A 494 -14.05 -13.12 14.50
C TYR A 494 -14.26 -13.64 13.07
N GLU A 495 -13.49 -14.67 12.71
CA GLU A 495 -13.56 -15.30 11.40
C GLU A 495 -13.79 -16.81 11.55
N LYS A 496 -14.67 -17.34 10.71
CA LYS A 496 -14.87 -18.77 10.53
C LYS A 496 -14.96 -19.13 9.05
N GLN A 497 -14.02 -19.95 8.59
CA GLN A 497 -13.99 -20.48 7.24
C GLN A 497 -14.33 -21.96 7.25
N ASN A 498 -15.38 -22.34 6.54
CA ASN A 498 -15.78 -23.72 6.38
C ASN A 498 -15.32 -24.27 5.03
N PHE A 499 -14.71 -25.44 5.04
CA PHE A 499 -14.17 -26.10 3.85
C PHE A 499 -14.90 -27.40 3.57
N ARG A 500 -14.95 -27.81 2.30
CA ARG A 500 -15.52 -29.10 1.92
C ARG A 500 -14.54 -30.25 2.15
N VAL A 501 -13.24 -29.95 2.17
CA VAL A 501 -12.17 -30.92 2.39
C VAL A 501 -11.20 -30.38 3.43
N GLY A 502 -10.92 -31.17 4.48
CA GLY A 502 -9.99 -30.79 5.55
C GLY A 502 -10.67 -30.22 6.80
N LYS A 503 -9.89 -29.57 7.67
CA LYS A 503 -10.38 -28.94 8.91
C LYS A 503 -10.71 -27.47 8.66
N ASP A 504 -11.90 -27.04 9.09
CA ASP A 504 -12.31 -25.64 9.12
C ASP A 504 -11.31 -24.77 9.90
N PHE A 505 -11.28 -23.48 9.57
CA PHE A 505 -10.45 -22.48 10.25
C PHE A 505 -11.32 -21.52 11.06
N GLU A 506 -10.88 -21.23 12.28
CA GLU A 506 -11.57 -20.33 13.20
C GLU A 506 -10.54 -19.49 13.95
N ASN A 507 -10.81 -18.19 14.02
CA ASN A 507 -9.94 -17.22 14.66
C ASN A 507 -10.73 -16.04 15.25
N ALA A 508 -10.25 -15.49 16.36
CA ALA A 508 -10.65 -14.19 16.84
C ALA A 508 -9.43 -13.31 17.13
N ASN A 509 -9.48 -12.04 16.73
CA ASN A 509 -8.49 -11.04 17.08
C ASN A 509 -9.11 -10.00 18.00
N LEU A 510 -8.40 -9.63 19.06
CA LEU A 510 -8.73 -8.50 19.91
C LEU A 510 -7.59 -7.49 19.78
N LEU A 511 -7.90 -6.30 19.26
CA LEU A 511 -6.92 -5.28 18.95
C LEU A 511 -7.19 -4.02 19.76
N THR A 512 -6.12 -3.31 20.08
CA THR A 512 -6.21 -1.94 20.59
C THR A 512 -4.96 -1.18 20.19
N GLY A 513 -5.10 0.11 19.97
CA GLY A 513 -3.99 0.92 19.48
C GLY A 513 -4.19 2.41 19.66
N LEU A 514 -3.20 3.12 19.15
CA LEU A 514 -3.14 4.57 19.06
C LEU A 514 -2.73 4.95 17.63
N ASN A 515 -3.38 5.97 17.09
CA ASN A 515 -3.06 6.56 15.79
C ASN A 515 -2.88 8.08 15.92
N VAL A 516 -1.85 8.61 15.28
CA VAL A 516 -1.55 10.04 15.13
C VAL A 516 -1.54 10.41 13.65
N ALA A 517 -2.60 11.07 13.17
CA ALA A 517 -2.71 11.62 11.82
C ALA A 517 -2.29 13.10 11.77
N PHE A 518 -1.68 13.54 10.66
CA PHE A 518 -1.21 14.91 10.44
C PHE A 518 -1.35 15.41 9.01
#